data_AF-A0A2A2INT4-F1
#
_entry.id   AF-A0A2A2INT4-F1
#
_cell.length_a   1.000
_cell.length_b   1.000
_cell.length_c   1.000
_cell.angle_alpha   90.00
_cell.angle_beta   90.00
_cell.angle_gamma   90.00
#
_symmetry.space_group_name_H-M   'P 1'
#
loop_
_entity.id
_entity.type
_entity.pdbx_description
1 polymer ?
#
loop_
_entity_poly.entity_id
_entity_poly.type
_entity_poly.pdbx_seq_one_letter_code
_entity_poly.pdbx_strand_id
1 'polypeptide(L)'
;MEKAHRVLLLFYRLLKGERIHKANFAFEHHVTERSVERDIQTIRNCLEEQHANMSLLFDRKNESYYLSIPKHGFPYSSQVKILRHLKETEHSQTKT
;
A
#
# COMPACT_ATOMS: atom_id res chain seq x y z
N MET A 1 -21.10 8.75 5.02
CA MET A 1 -20.38 8.29 3.82
C MET A 1 -20.34 6.77 3.80
N GLU A 2 -20.61 6.13 2.66
CA GLU A 2 -20.51 4.68 2.48
C GLU A 2 -19.04 4.22 2.65
N LYS A 3 -18.81 3.02 3.21
CA LYS A 3 -17.48 2.56 3.62
C LYS A 3 -16.55 2.36 2.43
N ALA A 4 -17.00 1.68 1.38
CA ALA A 4 -16.17 1.39 0.20
C ALA A 4 -15.74 2.70 -0.48
N HIS A 5 -16.65 3.66 -0.65
CA HIS A 5 -16.31 5.00 -1.14
C HIS A 5 -15.23 5.64 -0.26
N ARG A 6 -15.37 5.62 1.07
CA ARG A 6 -14.41 6.24 1.98
C ARG A 6 -13.01 5.63 1.89
N VAL A 7 -12.92 4.30 1.80
CA VAL A 7 -11.64 3.59 1.60
C VAL A 7 -11.01 3.99 0.26
N LEU A 8 -11.80 4.03 -0.82
CA LEU A 8 -11.33 4.44 -2.14
C LEU A 8 -10.82 5.88 -2.16
N LEU A 9 -11.56 6.82 -1.55
CA LEU A 9 -11.16 8.22 -1.47
C LEU A 9 -9.89 8.40 -0.64
N LEU A 10 -9.79 7.73 0.51
CA LEU A 10 -8.60 7.73 1.35
C LEU A 10 -7.38 7.24 0.56
N PHE A 11 -7.52 6.11 -0.14
CA PHE A 11 -6.45 5.55 -0.95
C PHE A 11 -6.08 6.45 -2.14
N TYR A 12 -7.05 7.08 -2.80
CA TYR A 12 -6.82 8.03 -3.89
C TYR A 12 -5.98 9.24 -3.44
N ARG A 13 -6.31 9.84 -2.28
CA ARG A 13 -5.53 10.95 -1.72
C ARG A 13 -4.10 10.53 -1.37
N LEU A 14 -3.94 9.35 -0.78
CA LEU A 14 -2.63 8.74 -0.51
C LEU A 14 -1.80 8.52 -1.78
N LEU A 15 -2.43 8.05 -2.87
CA LEU A 15 -1.77 7.88 -4.18
C LEU A 15 -1.29 9.21 -4.78
N LYS A 16 -2.01 10.31 -4.52
CA LYS A 16 -1.57 11.67 -4.89
C LYS A 16 -0.39 12.18 -4.07
N GLY A 17 0.05 11.42 -3.07
CA GLY A 17 1.11 11.80 -2.14
C GLY A 17 0.63 12.68 -0.99
N GLU A 18 -0.69 12.79 -0.76
CA GLU A 18 -1.21 13.53 0.38
C GLU A 18 -0.87 12.85 1.71
N ARG A 19 -0.67 13.66 2.74
CA ARG A 19 -0.53 13.22 4.13
C ARG A 19 -1.87 13.29 4.82
N ILE A 20 -2.32 12.16 5.38
CA ILE A 20 -3.64 12.05 5.99
C ILE A 20 -3.52 12.09 7.51
N HIS A 21 -4.06 13.14 8.11
CA HIS A 21 -4.30 13.21 9.54
C HIS A 21 -5.64 12.54 9.86
N LYS A 22 -5.61 11.55 10.76
CA LYS A 22 -6.77 10.71 11.08
C LYS A 22 -7.96 11.53 11.61
N ALA A 23 -7.72 12.44 12.54
CA ALA A 23 -8.75 13.32 13.12
C ALA A 23 -9.40 14.21 12.07
N ASN A 24 -8.59 14.84 11.20
CA ASN A 24 -9.09 15.74 10.16
C ASN A 24 -9.93 14.98 9.13
N PHE A 25 -9.46 13.83 8.65
CA PHE A 25 -10.19 13.00 7.70
C PHE A 25 -11.50 12.47 8.31
N ALA A 26 -11.48 12.10 9.60
CA ALA A 26 -12.68 11.68 10.31
C ALA A 26 -13.72 12.81 10.39
N PHE A 27 -13.28 14.02 10.75
CA PHE A 27 -14.12 15.21 10.81
C PHE A 27 -14.70 15.57 9.43
N GLU A 28 -13.86 15.65 8.39
CA GLU A 28 -14.24 15.99 7.01
C GLU A 28 -15.33 15.06 6.45
N HIS A 29 -15.27 13.78 6.77
CA HIS A 29 -16.18 12.77 6.22
C HIS A 29 -17.27 12.31 7.21
N HIS A 30 -17.41 13.00 8.35
CA HIS A 30 -18.39 12.71 9.41
C HIS A 30 -18.35 11.25 9.87
N VAL A 31 -17.15 10.75 10.16
CA VAL A 31 -16.92 9.40 10.72
C VAL A 31 -16.07 9.49 11.98
N THR A 32 -15.93 8.38 12.69
CA THR A 32 -15.02 8.31 13.84
C THR A 32 -13.59 8.03 13.39
N GLU A 33 -12.61 8.49 14.17
CA GLU A 33 -11.20 8.12 13.96
C GLU A 33 -11.00 6.60 13.95
N ARG A 34 -11.75 5.85 14.77
CA ARG A 34 -11.74 4.39 14.76
C ARG A 34 -12.21 3.79 13.43
N SER A 35 -13.11 4.48 12.71
CA SER A 35 -13.51 4.04 11.37
C SER A 35 -12.39 4.29 10.37
N VAL A 36 -11.73 5.45 10.42
CA VAL A 36 -10.57 5.77 9.57
C VAL A 36 -9.41 4.79 9.83
N GLU A 37 -9.13 4.42 11.09
CA GLU A 37 -8.11 3.42 11.42
C GLU A 37 -8.42 2.05 10.77
N ARG A 38 -9.69 1.62 10.75
CA ARG A 38 -10.10 0.38 10.07
C ARG A 38 -9.99 0.48 8.55
N ASP A 39 -10.24 1.66 7.99
CA ASP A 39 -10.07 1.91 6.56
C ASP A 39 -8.58 1.87 6.19
N ILE A 40 -7.71 2.47 6.99
CA ILE A 40 -6.24 2.37 6.89
C ILE A 40 -5.79 0.90 6.94
N GLN A 41 -6.32 0.11 7.88
CA GLN A 41 -6.00 -1.31 7.98
C GLN A 41 -6.49 -2.09 6.75
N THR A 42 -7.66 -1.74 6.21
CA THR A 42 -8.18 -2.35 4.98
C THR A 42 -7.23 -2.10 3.80
N ILE A 43 -6.70 -0.87 3.68
CA ILE A 43 -5.70 -0.53 2.66
C ILE A 43 -4.39 -1.31 2.89
N ARG A 44 -3.89 -1.39 4.12
CA ARG A 44 -2.67 -2.17 4.45
C ARG A 44 -2.81 -3.63 4.03
N ASN A 45 -3.91 -4.28 4.42
CA ASN A 45 -4.17 -5.67 4.07
C ASN A 45 -4.20 -5.86 2.55
N CYS A 46 -4.89 -4.98 1.82
CA CYS A 46 -4.94 -5.04 0.36
C CYS A 46 -3.54 -4.91 -0.27
N LEU A 47 -2.72 -3.96 0.19
CA LEU A 47 -1.35 -3.80 -0.33
C LEU A 47 -0.49 -5.06 -0.06
N GLU A 48 -0.65 -5.68 1.10
CA GLU A 48 0.06 -6.91 1.49
C GLU A 48 -0.40 -8.12 0.65
N GLU A 49 -1.71 -8.34 0.54
CA GLU A 49 -2.32 -9.41 -0.25
C GLU A 49 -1.94 -9.34 -1.73
N GLN A 50 -1.80 -8.13 -2.27
CA GLN A 50 -1.39 -7.91 -3.67
C GLN A 50 0.13 -7.92 -3.85
N HIS A 51 0.91 -8.12 -2.79
CA HIS A 51 2.37 -7.97 -2.79
C HIS A 51 2.81 -6.65 -3.44
N ALA A 52 2.07 -5.58 -3.16
CA ALA A 52 2.28 -4.29 -3.79
C ALA A 52 3.65 -3.73 -3.40
N ASN A 53 4.32 -3.09 -4.36
CA ASN A 53 5.57 -2.36 -4.11
C ASN A 53 5.29 -0.98 -3.47
N MET A 54 4.38 -0.92 -2.50
CA MET A 54 3.96 0.30 -1.81
C MET A 54 3.58 -0.06 -0.37
N SER A 55 3.80 0.86 0.57
CA SER A 55 3.45 0.66 1.98
C SER A 55 2.81 1.89 2.58
N LEU A 56 1.69 1.72 3.28
CA LEU A 56 1.05 2.80 4.03
C LEU A 56 1.73 2.93 5.40
N LEU A 57 2.42 4.04 5.64
CA LEU A 57 3.24 4.27 6.84
C LEU A 57 2.64 5.40 7.69
N PHE A 58 2.94 5.39 8.99
CA PHE A 58 2.60 6.46 9.91
C PHE A 58 3.84 7.29 10.25
N ASP A 59 3.78 8.59 10.00
CA ASP A 59 4.78 9.56 10.40
C ASP A 59 4.42 10.10 11.78
N ARG A 60 5.20 9.71 12.80
CA ARG A 60 5.00 10.18 14.17
C ARG A 60 5.27 11.67 14.36
N LYS A 61 6.18 12.27 13.57
CA LYS A 61 6.53 13.68 13.70
C LYS A 61 5.39 14.58 13.22
N ASN A 62 4.76 14.19 12.12
CA ASN A 62 3.68 14.95 11.49
C ASN A 62 2.30 14.34 11.79
N GLU A 63 2.20 13.37 12.69
CA GLU A 63 0.97 12.65 13.05
C GLU A 63 0.04 12.34 11.86
N SER A 64 0.63 11.81 10.79
CA SER A 64 -0.07 11.61 9.52
C SER A 64 0.34 10.30 8.84
N TYR A 65 -0.59 9.73 8.09
CA TYR A 65 -0.36 8.58 7.25
C TYR A 65 0.01 9.01 5.83
N TYR A 66 0.93 8.28 5.20
CA TYR A 66 1.36 8.53 3.83
C TYR A 66 1.70 7.22 3.12
N LEU A 67 1.58 7.23 1.79
CA LEU A 67 1.96 6.08 0.97
C LEU A 67 3.45 6.19 0.60
N SER A 68 4.25 5.25 1.07
CA SER A 68 5.64 5.09 0.66
C SER A 68 5.69 4.26 -0.62
N ILE A 69 6.14 4.88 -1.70
CA ILE A 69 6.36 4.26 -3.00
C ILE A 69 7.86 4.32 -3.27
N PRO A 70 8.58 3.19 -3.37
CA PRO A 70 10.01 3.20 -3.66
C PRO A 70 10.29 3.92 -4.99
N LYS A 71 11.12 4.96 -4.94
CA LYS A 71 11.48 5.76 -6.12
C LYS A 71 12.33 4.99 -7.13
N HIS A 72 13.06 3.99 -6.65
CA HIS A 72 13.92 3.11 -7.45
C HIS A 72 13.81 1.69 -6.90
N GLY A 73 12.87 0.92 -7.41
CA GLY A 73 12.76 -0.51 -7.15
C GLY A 73 12.16 -1.18 -8.37
N PHE A 74 12.80 -2.25 -8.86
CA PHE A 74 12.28 -3.03 -9.96
C PHE A 74 10.80 -3.35 -9.69
N PRO A 75 9.87 -3.04 -10.61
CA PRO A 75 8.47 -3.37 -10.44
C PRO A 75 8.32 -4.82 -9.99
N TYR A 76 7.36 -5.14 -9.12
CA TYR A 76 7.16 -6.52 -8.66
C TYR A 76 7.01 -7.51 -9.83
N SER A 77 6.39 -7.09 -10.93
CA SER A 77 6.34 -7.84 -12.19
C SER A 77 7.71 -8.18 -12.78
N SER A 78 8.68 -7.28 -12.61
CA SER A 78 10.07 -7.48 -13.03
C SER A 78 10.81 -8.41 -12.05
N GLN A 79 10.52 -8.34 -10.75
CA GLN A 79 11.07 -9.28 -9.75
C GLN A 79 10.57 -10.70 -9.99
N VAL A 80 9.27 -10.88 -10.29
CA VAL A 80 8.68 -12.19 -10.65
C VAL A 80 9.30 -12.75 -11.92
N LYS A 81 9.59 -11.92 -12.93
CA LYS A 81 10.34 -12.33 -14.12
C LYS A 81 11.74 -12.84 -13.78
N ILE A 82 12.47 -12.12 -12.93
CA ILE A 82 13.82 -12.52 -12.50
C ILE A 82 13.76 -13.84 -11.72
N LEU A 83 12.85 -13.97 -10.74
CA LEU A 83 12.65 -15.20 -9.97
C LEU A 83 12.29 -16.41 -10.84
N ARG A 84 11.46 -16.21 -11.87
CA ARG A 84 11.11 -17.27 -12.83
C ARG A 84 12.35 -17.70 -13.63
N HIS A 85 13.12 -16.73 -14.12
CA HIS A 85 14.31 -17.01 -14.91
C HIS A 85 15.39 -17.74 -14.10
N LEU A 86 15.59 -17.34 -12.83
CA LEU A 86 16.52 -18.02 -11.93
C LEU A 86 16.12 -19.48 -11.67
N LYS A 87 14.83 -19.76 -11.48
CA LYS A 87 14.31 -21.13 -11.33
C LYS A 87 14.47 -21.99 -12.59
N GLU A 88 14.31 -21.39 -13.77
CA GLU A 88 14.50 -22.06 -15.06
C GLU A 88 15.98 -22.41 -15.30
N THR A 89 16.90 -21.54 -14.87
CA THR A 89 18.35 -21.79 -14.99
C THR A 89 18.86 -22.88 -14.03
N GLU A 90 18.28 -23.01 -12.83
CA GLU A 90 18.63 -24.08 -11.89
C GLU A 90 18.24 -25.48 -12.39
N HIS A 91 17.14 -25.60 -13.14
CA HIS A 91 16.69 -26.88 -13.72
C HIS A 91 17.49 -27.34 -14.95
N SER A 92 18.27 -26.45 -15.57
CA SER A 92 19.10 -26.79 -16.73
C SER A 92 20.51 -27.29 -16.34
N GLN A 93 20.98 -27.03 -15.12
CA GLN A 93 22.30 -27.47 -14.66
C GLN A 93 22.33 -28.90 -14.08
N THR A 94 21.18 -29.55 -13.87
CA THR A 94 21.09 -30.91 -13.28
C THR A 94 20.95 -32.04 -14.31
N LYS A 95 21.13 -31.75 -15.61
CA LYS A 95 20.94 -32.73 -16.72
C LYS A 95 22.23 -33.16 -17.45
N THR A 96 23.41 -33.00 -16.85
CA THR A 96 24.66 -33.57 -17.39
C THR A 96 25.17 -34.66 -16.46
#